data_AF-A0A7K2MIH3-F1
#
_entry.id   AF-A0A7K2MIH3-F1
#
_cell.length_a   1.000
_cell.length_b   1.000
_cell.length_c   1.000
_cell.angle_alpha   90.00
_cell.angle_beta   90.00
_cell.angle_gamma   90.00
#
_symmetry.space_group_name_H-M   'P 1'
#
loop_
_entity.id
_entity.type
_entity.pdbx_description
1 polymer ?
#
loop_
_entity_poly.entity_id
_entity_poly.type
_entity_poly.pdbx_seq_one_letter_code
_entity_poly.pdbx_strand_id
1 'polypeptide(L)' 'MSPADIRVEKGHAEPEEVAAITALLLARAAARPAEIAPAHGGG' A
#
# COMPACT_ATOMS: atom_id res chain seq x y z
N MET A 1 17.07 7.41 5.26
CA MET A 1 15.69 7.04 4.92
C MET A 1 15.26 5.95 5.86
N SER A 2 14.29 6.20 6.74
CA SER A 2 13.69 5.12 7.51
C SER A 2 12.79 4.31 6.57
N PRO A 3 12.90 2.96 6.56
CA PRO A 3 12.12 2.13 5.67
C PRO A 3 10.67 2.10 6.15
N ALA A 4 9.75 2.36 5.21
CA ALA A 4 8.30 2.19 5.30
C ALA A 4 7.59 2.79 6.52
N ASP A 5 6.95 3.95 6.33
CA ASP A 5 5.99 4.56 7.28
C ASP A 5 4.66 3.78 7.39
N ILE A 6 4.66 2.45 7.22
CA ILE A 6 3.48 1.60 7.46
C ILE A 6 3.43 1.23 8.95
N ARG A 7 2.29 1.50 9.58
CA ARG A 7 2.03 1.19 10.99
C ARG A 7 1.09 -0.01 11.12
N VAL A 8 1.42 -0.91 12.03
CA VAL A 8 0.57 -2.03 12.43
C VAL A 8 -0.24 -1.60 13.65
N GLU A 9 -1.56 -1.48 13.50
CA GLU A 9 -2.44 -0.96 14.56
C GLU A 9 -2.79 -2.02 15.62
N LYS A 10 -2.71 -3.31 15.26
CA LYS A 10 -3.03 -4.44 16.15
C LYS A 10 -2.13 -5.63 15.87
N GLY A 11 -1.66 -6.31 16.92
CA GLY A 11 -0.74 -7.44 16.78
C GLY A 11 0.69 -7.01 16.48
N HIS A 12 1.50 -7.94 15.97
CA HIS A 12 2.86 -7.67 15.51
C HIS A 12 3.00 -8.16 14.07
N ALA A 13 3.80 -7.46 13.29
CA ALA A 13 4.29 -7.95 12.00
C ALA A 13 5.78 -7.69 11.95
N GLU A 14 6.53 -8.70 11.55
CA GLU A 14 7.96 -8.55 11.35
C GLU A 14 8.22 -7.60 10.17
N PRO A 15 9.38 -6.92 10.14
CA PRO A 15 9.74 -6.01 9.05
C PRO A 15 9.60 -6.62 7.66
N GLU A 16 9.91 -7.91 7.52
CA GLU A 16 9.80 -8.68 6.28
C GLU A 16 8.35 -8.83 5.81
N GLU A 17 7.42 -9.02 6.74
CA GLU A 17 6.00 -9.16 6.42
C GLU A 17 5.42 -7.82 5.95
N VAL A 18 5.80 -6.71 6.62
CA VAL A 18 5.44 -5.34 6.21
C VAL A 18 6.01 -5.02 4.83
N ALA A 19 7.26 -5.40 4.58
CA ALA A 19 7.92 -5.22 3.29
C ALA A 19 7.21 -6.02 2.18
N ALA A 20 6.81 -7.27 2.45
CA ALA A 20 6.10 -8.11 1.49
C ALA A 20 4.74 -7.52 1.09
N ILE A 21 3.96 -7.05 2.07
CA ILE A 21 2.68 -6.38 1.81
C ILE A 21 2.91 -5.09 1.01
N THR A 22 3.91 -4.29 1.37
CA THR A 22 4.26 -3.07 0.63
C THR A 22 4.60 -3.38 -0.83
N ALA A 23 5.46 -4.39 -1.06
CA ALA A 23 5.83 -4.82 -2.40
C ALA A 23 4.61 -5.26 -3.22
N LEU A 24 3.68 -6.01 -2.61
CA LEU A 24 2.45 -6.43 -3.27
C LEU A 24 1.54 -5.23 -3.63
N LEU A 25 1.39 -4.27 -2.72
CA LEU A 25 0.60 -3.06 -2.96
C LEU A 25 1.20 -2.22 -4.10
N LEU A 26 2.53 -2.06 -4.11
CA LEU A 26 3.24 -1.36 -5.17
C LEU A 26 3.11 -2.08 -6.52
N ALA A 27 3.26 -3.40 -6.55
CA ALA A 27 3.08 -4.19 -7.77
C ALA A 27 1.67 -4.04 -8.34
N ARG A 28 0.63 -4.09 -7.49
CA ARG A 28 -0.76 -3.87 -7.91
C ARG A 28 -1.02 -2.44 -8.38
N ALA A 29 -0.39 -1.45 -7.75
CA ALA A 29 -0.47 -0.06 -8.18
C ALA A 29 0.17 0.13 -9.56
N ALA A 30 1.34 -0.47 -9.79
CA ALA A 30 2.06 -0.40 -11.07
C ALA A 30 1.35 -1.18 -12.19
N ALA A 31 0.65 -2.27 -11.86
CA ALA A 31 -0.08 -3.09 -12.83
C ALA A 31 -1.48 -2.54 -13.18
N ARG A 32 -1.93 -1.44 -12.55
CA ARG A 32 -3.21 -0.83 -12.87
C ARG A 32 -3.12 -0.17 -14.26
N PRO A 33 -3.97 -0.54 -15.24
CA PRO A 33 -4.09 0.19 -16.49
C PRO A 33 -4.37 1.67 -16.19
N ALA A 34 -3.85 2.58 -17.01
CA ALA A 34 -4.08 4.02 -16.87
C ALA A 34 -5.52 4.38 -17.25
N GLU A 35 -6.49 3.94 -16.45
CA GLU A 35 -7.91 4.15 -16.71
C GLU A 35 -8.65 4.70 -15.48
N ILE A 36 -9.09 5.94 -15.69
CA ILE A 36 -10.16 6.74 -15.07
C ILE A 36 -9.98 7.11 -13.59
N ALA A 37 -9.71 8.41 -13.40
CA ALA A 37 -9.75 9.11 -12.12
C ALA A 37 -10.97 8.69 -11.29
N PRO A 38 -10.82 8.42 -9.98
CA PRO A 38 -11.96 8.10 -9.15
C PRO A 38 -12.85 9.32 -8.98
N ALA A 39 -14.15 9.16 -9.26
CA ALA A 39 -15.20 10.10 -8.88
C ALA A 39 -15.37 10.05 -7.34
N HIS A 40 -14.52 10.77 -6.62
CA HIS A 40 -14.82 11.17 -5.24
C HIS A 40 -15.43 12.57 -5.26
N GLY A 41 -16.58 12.67 -5.93
CA GLY A 41 -17.53 13.76 -5.76
C GLY A 41 -18.75 13.21 -5.02
N GLY A 42 -18.86 13.51 -3.73
CA GLY A 42 -19.99 13.13 -2.89
C GLY A 42 -19.64 13.33 -1.43
N GLY A 43 -19.99 14.51 -0.90
CA GLY A 43 -19.94 14.83 0.52
C GLY A 43 -21.01 14.12 1.34
#